data_AF-U2AZL7-F1
#
_entry.id   AF-U2AZL7-F1
#
_cell.length_a   1.000
_cell.length_b   1.000
_cell.length_c   1.000
_cell.angle_alpha   90.00
_cell.angle_beta   90.00
_cell.angle_gamma   90.00
#
_symmetry.space_group_name_H-M   'P 1'
#
loop_
_entity.id
_entity.type
_entity.pdbx_description
1 polymer ?
#
loop_
_entity_poly.entity_id
_entity_poly.type
_entity_poly.pdbx_seq_one_letter_code
_entity_poly.pdbx_strand_id
1 'polypeptide(L)'
;SAQQDAVRRIAAALGQFEQTVQAFKAATADIARTRQEMTEQQAEIVRISETLYQFQMQRMAIESAQARSLQIGATLLALLFGVLAAWVITRQITRPLQDTLGAVQRIADGDLTASVRVDRRDEMGQLQQGIQHMATTLRELIGGIRDSVTQIASAAEELSAVTEQTSAGVNSQKSETDQVATAMHEMSATVQEVARNAEQASQAANDADGQARLGDQVVAEVIVQIERLAAEVSRSSEAMHGLQQESDKIGSVMDVIKSVAEQTNLLALNAAIEAARAGEAGRG
;
A
#
# COMPACT_ATOMS: atom_id res chain seq x y z
N SER A 1 152.69 -97.97 -10.99
CA SER A 1 152.15 -96.78 -11.70
C SER A 1 150.67 -96.93 -12.05
N ALA A 2 149.80 -97.13 -11.06
CA ALA A 2 148.33 -97.08 -11.23
C ALA A 2 147.62 -96.90 -9.87
N GLN A 3 148.26 -97.37 -8.80
CA GLN A 3 147.71 -97.35 -7.43
C GLN A 3 147.78 -95.97 -6.74
N GLN A 4 148.77 -95.11 -7.05
CA GLN A 4 148.86 -93.75 -6.47
C GLN A 4 147.86 -92.75 -7.08
N ASP A 5 147.46 -92.91 -8.34
CA ASP A 5 146.43 -92.06 -8.97
C ASP A 5 145.01 -92.40 -8.49
N ALA A 6 144.73 -93.67 -8.18
CA ALA A 6 143.47 -94.09 -7.59
C ALA A 6 143.26 -93.48 -6.19
N VAL A 7 144.31 -93.42 -5.37
CA VAL A 7 144.26 -92.83 -4.02
C VAL A 7 144.05 -91.31 -4.08
N ARG A 8 144.70 -90.60 -5.03
CA ARG A 8 144.46 -89.16 -5.23
C ARG A 8 143.05 -88.83 -5.72
N ARG A 9 142.47 -89.65 -6.61
CA ARG A 9 141.08 -89.47 -7.07
C ARG A 9 140.07 -89.72 -5.96
N ILE A 10 140.29 -90.72 -5.10
CA ILE A 10 139.42 -91.00 -3.95
C ILE A 10 139.53 -89.88 -2.90
N ALA A 11 140.73 -89.37 -2.62
CA ALA A 11 140.91 -88.25 -1.70
C ALA A 11 140.27 -86.95 -2.23
N ALA A 12 140.39 -86.67 -3.52
CA ALA A 12 139.71 -85.54 -4.16
C ALA A 12 138.17 -85.70 -4.15
N ALA A 13 137.67 -86.91 -4.42
CA ALA A 13 136.23 -87.22 -4.36
C ALA A 13 135.67 -87.14 -2.93
N LEU A 14 136.43 -87.56 -1.91
CA LEU A 14 136.08 -87.43 -0.51
C LEU A 14 136.06 -85.97 -0.06
N GLY A 15 137.05 -85.16 -0.46
CA GLY A 15 137.05 -83.72 -0.18
C GLY A 15 135.90 -82.98 -0.86
N GLN A 16 135.54 -83.39 -2.08
CA GLN A 16 134.41 -82.83 -2.82
C GLN A 16 133.06 -83.26 -2.20
N PHE A 17 132.97 -84.49 -1.70
CA PHE A 17 131.82 -85.00 -0.94
C PHE A 17 131.67 -84.27 0.41
N GLU A 18 132.77 -84.04 1.12
CA GLU A 18 132.76 -83.29 2.38
C GLU A 18 132.31 -81.84 2.15
N GLN A 19 132.79 -81.18 1.09
CA GLN A 19 132.32 -79.85 0.69
C GLN A 19 130.84 -79.81 0.33
N THR A 20 130.34 -80.80 -0.42
CA THR A 20 128.91 -80.87 -0.79
C THR A 20 128.03 -81.16 0.43
N VAL A 21 128.48 -81.99 1.37
CA VAL A 21 127.77 -82.24 2.63
C VAL A 21 127.76 -80.99 3.51
N GLN A 22 128.86 -80.23 3.61
CA GLN A 22 128.87 -78.96 4.34
C GLN A 22 127.98 -77.90 3.67
N ALA A 23 128.03 -77.78 2.34
CA ALA A 23 127.16 -76.87 1.59
C ALA A 23 125.69 -77.25 1.76
N PHE A 24 125.35 -78.54 1.73
CA PHE A 24 124.00 -79.03 1.99
C PHE A 24 123.57 -78.72 3.42
N LYS A 25 124.43 -78.97 4.41
CA LYS A 25 124.15 -78.68 5.83
C LYS A 25 123.91 -77.17 6.05
N ALA A 26 124.74 -76.32 5.45
CA ALA A 26 124.58 -74.87 5.48
C ALA A 26 123.26 -74.45 4.81
N ALA A 27 122.96 -74.98 3.62
CA ALA A 27 121.70 -74.70 2.91
C ALA A 27 120.46 -75.15 3.71
N THR A 28 120.48 -76.33 4.35
CA THR A 28 119.38 -76.78 5.22
C THR A 28 119.23 -75.92 6.48
N ALA A 29 120.33 -75.44 7.07
CA ALA A 29 120.28 -74.54 8.20
C ALA A 29 119.73 -73.16 7.81
N ASP A 30 120.09 -72.67 6.63
CA ASP A 30 119.59 -71.40 6.07
C ASP A 30 118.09 -71.51 5.74
N ILE A 31 117.65 -72.61 5.12
CA ILE A 31 116.23 -72.89 4.89
C ILE A 31 115.45 -72.97 6.21
N ALA A 32 116.00 -73.63 7.24
CA ALA A 32 115.35 -73.71 8.54
C ALA A 32 115.22 -72.33 9.20
N ARG A 33 116.26 -71.49 9.10
CA ARG A 33 116.25 -70.11 9.58
C ARG A 33 115.24 -69.25 8.80
N THR A 34 115.26 -69.28 7.47
CA THR A 34 114.30 -68.54 6.63
C THR A 34 112.86 -69.00 6.90
N ARG A 35 112.63 -70.29 7.14
CA ARG A 35 111.30 -70.82 7.49
C ARG A 35 110.84 -70.32 8.85
N GLN A 36 111.74 -70.21 9.83
CA GLN A 36 111.43 -69.61 11.13
C GLN A 36 111.13 -68.11 10.99
N GLU A 37 111.97 -67.35 10.27
CA GLU A 37 111.75 -65.92 9.98
C GLU A 37 110.40 -65.71 9.25
N MET A 38 110.05 -66.55 8.27
CA MET A 38 108.75 -66.51 7.59
C MET A 38 107.58 -66.85 8.52
N THR A 39 107.76 -67.77 9.46
CA THR A 39 106.71 -68.12 10.45
C THR A 39 106.49 -66.98 11.43
N GLU A 40 107.57 -66.33 11.87
CA GLU A 40 107.52 -65.12 12.72
C GLU A 40 106.85 -63.95 11.97
N GLN A 41 107.22 -63.71 10.71
CA GLN A 41 106.57 -62.70 9.86
C GLN A 41 105.10 -63.00 9.61
N GLN A 42 104.72 -64.27 9.37
CA GLN A 42 103.33 -64.66 9.19
C GLN A 42 102.52 -64.46 10.47
N ALA A 43 103.07 -64.80 11.64
CA ALA A 43 102.44 -64.53 12.92
C ALA A 43 102.27 -63.02 13.17
N GLU A 44 103.25 -62.21 12.76
CA GLU A 44 103.16 -60.76 12.84
C GLU A 44 102.08 -60.19 11.90
N ILE A 45 101.99 -60.66 10.66
CA ILE A 45 100.95 -60.28 9.69
C ILE A 45 99.55 -60.62 10.23
N VAL A 46 99.37 -61.82 10.79
CA VAL A 46 98.08 -62.22 11.39
C VAL A 46 97.75 -61.31 12.58
N ARG A 47 98.72 -61.00 13.45
CA ARG A 47 98.51 -60.10 14.59
C ARG A 47 98.13 -58.68 14.14
N ILE A 48 98.82 -58.14 13.13
CA ILE A 48 98.50 -56.82 12.56
C ILE A 48 97.12 -56.86 11.90
N SER A 49 96.81 -57.91 11.14
CA SER A 49 95.50 -58.08 10.50
C SER A 49 94.36 -58.13 11.51
N GLU A 50 94.51 -58.89 12.60
CA GLU A 50 93.54 -58.93 13.70
C GLU A 50 93.38 -57.55 14.36
N THR A 51 94.49 -56.85 14.61
CA THR A 51 94.46 -55.51 15.21
C THR A 51 93.75 -54.50 14.30
N LEU A 52 94.01 -54.55 12.99
CA LEU A 52 93.34 -53.71 11.99
C LEU A 52 91.84 -54.03 11.89
N TYR A 53 91.48 -55.31 11.92
CA TYR A 53 90.09 -55.74 11.90
C TYR A 53 89.33 -55.22 13.13
N GLN A 54 89.90 -55.39 14.33
CA GLN A 54 89.32 -54.88 15.57
C GLN A 54 89.18 -53.34 15.55
N PHE A 55 90.19 -52.63 15.05
CA PHE A 55 90.14 -51.17 14.91
C PHE A 55 89.05 -50.71 13.92
N GLN A 56 88.90 -51.39 12.79
CA GLN A 56 87.85 -51.10 11.80
C GLN A 56 86.46 -51.36 12.38
N MET A 57 86.27 -52.48 13.09
CA MET A 57 85.01 -52.80 13.75
C MET A 57 84.62 -51.76 14.81
N GLN A 58 85.58 -51.28 15.61
CA GLN A 58 85.33 -50.20 16.57
C GLN A 58 84.95 -48.88 15.89
N ARG A 59 85.63 -48.50 14.79
CA ARG A 59 85.28 -47.30 14.02
C ARG A 59 83.88 -47.38 13.42
N MET A 60 83.54 -48.49 12.78
CA MET A 60 82.20 -48.70 12.22
C MET A 60 81.10 -48.60 13.28
N ALA A 61 81.34 -49.15 14.48
CA ALA A 61 80.40 -49.04 15.59
C ALA A 61 80.20 -47.58 16.05
N ILE A 62 81.27 -46.80 16.15
CA ILE A 62 81.22 -45.37 16.53
C ILE A 62 80.52 -44.55 15.44
N GLU A 63 80.87 -44.73 14.17
CA GLU A 63 80.26 -44.04 13.04
C GLU A 63 78.77 -44.36 12.93
N SER A 64 78.38 -45.63 13.09
CA SER A 64 76.98 -46.05 13.10
C SER A 64 76.19 -45.44 14.27
N ALA A 65 76.79 -45.38 15.46
CA ALA A 65 76.18 -44.75 16.63
C ALA A 65 76.00 -43.23 16.45
N GLN A 66 77.00 -42.55 15.90
CA GLN A 66 76.92 -41.12 15.57
C GLN A 66 75.85 -40.85 14.52
N ALA A 67 75.83 -41.60 13.42
CA ALA A 67 74.81 -41.48 12.37
C ALA A 67 73.39 -41.69 12.93
N ARG A 68 73.21 -42.71 13.78
CA ARG A 68 71.91 -42.97 14.44
C ARG A 68 71.49 -41.83 15.36
N SER A 69 72.40 -41.28 16.17
CA SER A 69 72.10 -40.14 17.04
C SER A 69 71.72 -38.88 16.25
N LEU A 70 72.38 -38.62 15.12
CA LEU A 70 72.06 -37.51 14.23
C LEU A 70 70.69 -37.70 13.57
N GLN A 71 70.37 -38.91 13.10
CA GLN A 71 69.05 -39.23 12.52
C GLN A 71 67.93 -39.08 13.55
N ILE A 72 68.11 -39.58 14.77
CA ILE A 72 67.14 -39.43 15.86
C ILE A 72 66.99 -37.95 16.23
N GLY A 73 68.11 -37.23 16.37
CA GLY A 73 68.11 -35.79 16.65
C GLY A 73 67.34 -35.01 15.59
N ALA A 74 67.65 -35.22 14.30
CA ALA A 74 66.96 -34.59 13.18
C ALA A 74 65.46 -34.92 13.16
N THR A 75 65.08 -36.17 13.45
CA THR A 75 63.69 -36.61 13.50
C THR A 75 62.92 -35.95 14.64
N LEU A 76 63.52 -35.88 15.83
CA LEU A 76 62.91 -35.20 16.99
C LEU A 76 62.75 -33.70 16.74
N LEU A 77 63.74 -33.07 16.10
CA LEU A 77 63.70 -31.65 15.75
C LEU A 77 62.62 -31.37 14.70
N ALA A 78 62.47 -32.23 13.69
CA ALA A 78 61.41 -32.15 12.71
C ALA A 78 60.01 -32.34 13.35
N LEU A 79 59.86 -33.31 14.27
CA LEU A 79 58.63 -33.51 15.04
C LEU A 79 58.29 -32.28 15.89
N LEU A 80 59.27 -31.71 16.58
CA LEU A 80 59.10 -30.51 17.39
C LEU A 80 58.62 -29.33 16.54
N PHE A 81 59.24 -29.10 15.38
CA PHE A 81 58.80 -28.07 14.44
C PHE A 81 57.40 -28.32 13.90
N GLY A 82 57.06 -29.57 13.58
CA GLY A 82 55.71 -29.93 13.13
C GLY A 82 54.64 -29.64 14.19
N VAL A 83 54.90 -30.00 15.45
CA VAL A 83 53.99 -29.71 16.57
C VAL A 83 53.87 -28.21 16.82
N LEU A 84 54.98 -27.48 16.79
CA LEU A 84 54.97 -26.03 16.97
C LEU A 84 54.20 -25.33 15.85
N ALA A 85 54.43 -25.71 14.60
CA ALA A 85 53.72 -25.17 13.45
C ALA A 85 52.21 -25.47 13.54
N ALA A 86 51.82 -26.71 13.87
CA ALA A 86 50.42 -27.08 14.06
C ALA A 86 49.76 -26.26 15.18
N TRP A 87 50.47 -26.04 16.30
CA TRP A 87 49.98 -25.22 17.40
C TRP A 87 49.79 -23.75 17.00
N VAL A 88 50.76 -23.16 16.28
CA VAL A 88 50.68 -21.79 15.77
C VAL A 88 49.54 -21.64 14.77
N ILE A 89 49.41 -22.54 13.79
CA ILE A 89 48.34 -22.51 12.77
C ILE A 89 46.97 -22.63 13.44
N THR A 90 46.80 -23.57 14.37
CA THR A 90 45.53 -23.76 15.08
C THR A 90 45.14 -22.51 15.85
N ARG A 91 46.10 -21.88 16.53
CA ARG A 91 45.85 -20.69 17.36
C ARG A 91 45.66 -19.42 16.52
N GLN A 92 46.41 -19.26 15.43
CA GLN A 92 46.39 -18.05 14.62
C GLN A 92 45.40 -18.09 13.45
N ILE A 93 44.95 -19.26 12.99
CA ILE A 93 44.06 -19.37 11.83
C ILE A 93 42.77 -20.08 12.22
N THR A 94 42.87 -21.33 12.70
CA THR A 94 41.70 -22.18 12.90
C THR A 94 40.73 -21.64 13.95
N ARG A 95 41.24 -21.19 15.12
CA ARG A 95 40.38 -20.64 16.18
C ARG A 95 39.65 -19.35 15.76
N PRO A 96 40.32 -18.29 15.26
CA PRO A 96 39.63 -17.10 14.77
C PRO A 96 38.61 -17.40 13.67
N LEU A 97 38.90 -18.35 12.78
CA LEU A 97 37.99 -18.75 11.70
C LEU A 97 36.74 -19.49 12.23
N GLN A 98 36.87 -20.27 13.30
CA GLN A 98 35.73 -20.86 13.98
C GLN A 98 34.88 -19.79 14.69
N ASP A 99 35.51 -18.81 15.32
CA ASP A 99 34.82 -17.69 15.97
C ASP A 99 34.04 -16.84 14.95
N THR A 100 34.64 -16.55 13.79
CA THR A 100 33.95 -15.84 12.71
C THR A 100 32.81 -16.64 12.12
N LEU A 101 33.00 -17.94 11.90
CA LEU A 101 31.94 -18.82 11.42
C LEU A 101 30.76 -18.85 12.40
N GLY A 102 31.02 -18.92 13.71
CA GLY A 102 29.99 -18.84 14.74
C GLY A 102 29.23 -17.50 14.73
N ALA A 103 29.92 -16.38 14.51
CA ALA A 103 29.27 -15.08 14.38
C ALA A 103 28.39 -14.99 13.12
N VAL A 104 28.86 -15.50 11.99
CA VAL A 104 28.07 -15.58 10.75
C VAL A 104 26.84 -16.46 10.93
N GLN A 105 26.98 -17.61 11.59
CA GLN A 105 25.85 -18.50 11.89
C GLN A 105 24.79 -17.77 12.71
N ARG A 106 25.19 -17.04 13.77
CA ARG A 106 24.26 -16.23 14.59
C ARG A 106 23.56 -15.15 13.78
N ILE A 107 24.29 -14.44 12.91
CA ILE A 107 23.70 -13.45 12.00
C ILE A 107 22.68 -14.10 11.07
N ALA A 108 23.01 -15.28 10.51
CA ALA A 108 22.11 -16.04 9.64
C ALA A 108 20.85 -16.54 10.38
N ASP A 109 20.99 -16.89 11.66
CA ASP A 109 19.88 -17.26 12.55
C ASP A 109 19.06 -16.03 13.02
N GLY A 110 19.44 -14.81 12.60
CA GLY A 110 18.74 -13.55 12.91
C GLY A 110 19.19 -12.86 14.19
N ASP A 111 20.20 -13.40 14.89
CA ASP A 111 20.80 -12.76 16.07
C ASP A 111 21.86 -11.73 15.66
N LEU A 112 21.39 -10.51 15.44
CA LEU A 112 22.24 -9.35 15.14
C LEU A 112 22.80 -8.67 16.40
N THR A 113 22.69 -9.25 17.60
CA THR A 113 23.22 -8.65 18.83
C THR A 113 24.70 -8.94 19.03
N ALA A 114 25.23 -9.97 18.37
CA ALA A 114 26.62 -10.37 18.44
C ALA A 114 27.55 -9.26 17.91
N SER A 115 28.63 -8.99 18.65
CA SER A 115 29.73 -8.16 18.16
C SER A 115 30.96 -9.02 17.92
N VAL A 116 31.53 -8.89 16.73
CA VAL A 116 32.81 -9.52 16.37
C VAL A 116 33.90 -8.55 16.80
N ARG A 117 34.63 -8.90 17.87
CA ARG A 117 35.81 -8.12 18.28
C ARG A 117 36.92 -8.31 17.27
N VAL A 118 37.37 -7.20 16.67
CA VAL A 118 38.48 -7.21 15.72
C VAL A 118 39.72 -6.62 16.39
N ASP A 119 40.57 -7.48 16.93
CA ASP A 119 41.84 -7.06 17.54
C ASP A 119 43.04 -7.23 16.59
N ARG A 120 42.78 -7.65 15.34
CA ARG A 120 43.81 -8.08 14.38
C ARG A 120 43.82 -7.24 13.11
N ARG A 121 44.99 -7.11 12.48
CA ARG A 121 45.22 -6.25 11.29
C ARG A 121 45.59 -7.03 10.02
N ASP A 122 45.53 -8.36 10.07
CA ASP A 122 45.76 -9.22 8.91
C ASP A 122 44.45 -9.51 8.16
N GLU A 123 44.50 -10.42 7.19
CA GLU A 123 43.36 -10.82 6.36
C GLU A 123 42.21 -11.38 7.21
N MET A 124 42.52 -12.04 8.34
CA MET A 124 41.49 -12.51 9.28
C MET A 124 40.81 -11.34 9.99
N GLY A 125 41.58 -10.31 10.37
CA GLY A 125 41.04 -9.07 10.90
C GLY A 125 40.13 -8.34 9.91
N GLN A 126 40.54 -8.26 8.63
CA GLN A 126 39.71 -7.65 7.57
C GLN A 126 38.41 -8.42 7.34
N LEU A 127 38.46 -9.75 7.33
CA LEU A 127 37.27 -10.60 7.25
C LEU A 127 36.31 -10.34 8.42
N GLN A 128 36.83 -10.27 9.64
CA GLN A 128 36.05 -9.96 10.84
C GLN A 128 35.40 -8.57 10.76
N GLN A 129 36.11 -7.55 10.25
CA GLN A 129 35.54 -6.22 10.04
C GLN A 129 34.41 -6.22 9.02
N GLY A 130 34.57 -6.94 7.91
CA GLY A 130 33.53 -7.07 6.89
C GLY A 130 32.25 -7.70 7.44
N ILE A 131 32.39 -8.77 8.23
CA ILE A 131 31.25 -9.41 8.90
C ILE A 131 30.60 -8.47 9.93
N GLN A 132 31.39 -7.73 10.71
CA GLN A 132 30.86 -6.76 11.66
C GLN A 132 30.10 -5.62 10.96
N HIS A 133 30.62 -5.13 9.84
CA HIS A 133 29.95 -4.10 9.05
C HIS A 133 28.61 -4.62 8.50
N MET A 134 28.60 -5.83 7.92
CA MET A 134 27.37 -6.49 7.47
C MET A 134 26.34 -6.64 8.60
N ALA A 135 26.77 -7.08 9.79
CA ALA A 135 25.88 -7.21 10.95
C ALA A 135 25.26 -5.87 11.38
N THR A 136 26.06 -4.79 11.38
CA THR A 136 25.59 -3.44 11.72
C THR A 136 24.59 -2.94 10.68
N THR A 137 24.89 -3.06 9.38
CA THR A 137 23.98 -2.64 8.31
C THR A 137 22.67 -3.41 8.34
N LEU A 138 22.71 -4.73 8.56
CA LEU A 138 21.49 -5.53 8.74
C LEU A 138 20.68 -5.04 9.94
N ARG A 139 21.34 -4.71 11.05
CA ARG A 139 20.66 -4.23 12.27
C ARG A 139 19.97 -2.88 12.03
N GLU A 140 20.63 -1.96 11.32
CA GLU A 140 20.07 -0.66 10.93
C GLU A 140 18.87 -0.84 9.98
N LEU A 141 18.97 -1.73 8.99
CA LEU A 141 17.86 -2.05 8.07
C LEU A 141 16.66 -2.62 8.83
N ILE A 142 16.87 -3.58 9.73
CA ILE A 142 15.79 -4.14 10.56
C ILE A 142 15.19 -3.08 11.49
N GLY A 143 16.01 -2.18 12.04
CA GLY A 143 15.55 -1.03 12.81
C GLY A 143 14.62 -0.12 11.99
N GLY A 144 15.06 0.27 10.79
CA GLY A 144 14.27 1.10 9.89
C GLY A 144 12.96 0.42 9.44
N ILE A 145 12.97 -0.90 9.22
CA ILE A 145 11.76 -1.67 8.93
C ILE A 145 10.80 -1.62 10.13
N ARG A 146 11.28 -1.81 11.36
CA ARG A 146 10.45 -1.75 12.56
C ARG A 146 9.81 -0.38 12.75
N ASP A 147 10.56 0.69 12.52
CA ASP A 147 10.05 2.05 12.61
C ASP A 147 8.97 2.29 11.53
N SER A 148 9.22 1.83 10.30
CA SER A 148 8.25 1.91 9.20
C SER A 148 6.97 1.13 9.49
N VAL A 149 7.07 -0.08 10.05
CA VAL A 149 5.91 -0.89 10.47
C VAL A 149 5.11 -0.19 11.56
N THR A 150 5.79 0.45 12.52
CA THR A 150 5.12 1.24 13.57
C THR A 150 4.36 2.42 12.98
N GLN A 151 4.96 3.13 12.02
CA GLN A 151 4.31 4.24 11.32
C GLN A 151 3.10 3.77 10.49
N ILE A 152 3.21 2.62 9.81
CA ILE A 152 2.09 2.01 9.07
C ILE A 152 0.96 1.63 10.02
N ALA A 153 1.27 1.05 11.18
CA ALA A 153 0.26 0.70 12.18
C ALA A 153 -0.51 1.93 12.68
N SER A 154 0.21 3.01 13.02
CA SER A 154 -0.43 4.28 13.43
C SER A 154 -1.29 4.88 12.30
N ALA A 155 -0.79 4.87 11.05
CA ALA A 155 -1.57 5.35 9.91
C ALA A 155 -2.83 4.51 9.65
N ALA A 156 -2.78 3.20 9.90
CA ALA A 156 -3.94 2.33 9.79
C ALA A 156 -5.00 2.61 10.88
N GLU A 157 -4.58 2.90 12.11
CA GLU A 157 -5.47 3.34 13.20
C GLU A 157 -6.16 4.67 12.86
N GLU A 158 -5.39 5.65 12.36
CA GLU A 158 -5.93 6.94 11.91
C GLU A 158 -6.94 6.76 10.76
N LEU A 159 -6.60 5.94 9.77
CA LEU A 159 -7.49 5.63 8.65
C LEU A 159 -8.78 4.95 9.12
N SER A 160 -8.69 4.05 10.09
CA SER A 160 -9.88 3.41 10.69
C SER A 160 -10.79 4.43 11.35
N ALA A 161 -10.23 5.35 12.14
CA ALA A 161 -10.99 6.43 12.78
C ALA A 161 -11.65 7.36 11.75
N VAL A 162 -10.93 7.75 10.70
CA VAL A 162 -11.48 8.57 9.60
C VAL A 162 -12.59 7.83 8.86
N THR A 163 -12.46 6.52 8.67
CA THR A 163 -13.47 5.68 8.01
C THR A 163 -14.75 5.59 8.84
N GLU A 164 -14.63 5.40 10.16
CA GLU A 164 -15.78 5.42 11.08
C GLU A 164 -16.50 6.77 11.06
N GLN A 165 -15.74 7.88 11.12
CA GLN A 165 -16.31 9.22 11.02
C GLN A 165 -17.01 9.45 9.67
N THR A 166 -16.41 8.99 8.58
CA THR A 166 -16.99 9.08 7.24
C THR A 166 -18.28 8.28 7.15
N SER A 167 -18.31 7.06 7.70
CA SER A 167 -19.51 6.22 7.74
C SER A 167 -20.64 6.89 8.54
N ALA A 168 -20.32 7.54 9.66
CA ALA A 168 -21.29 8.31 10.43
C ALA A 168 -21.82 9.51 9.62
N GLY A 169 -20.93 10.24 8.93
CA GLY A 169 -21.31 11.35 8.05
C GLY A 169 -22.23 10.92 6.90
N VAL A 170 -21.95 9.78 6.26
CA VAL A 170 -22.80 9.20 5.21
C VAL A 170 -24.19 8.84 5.73
N ASN A 171 -24.30 8.32 6.96
CA ASN A 171 -25.60 8.05 7.57
C ASN A 171 -26.40 9.33 7.85
N SER A 172 -25.75 10.40 8.33
CA SER A 172 -26.39 11.71 8.48
C SER A 172 -26.86 12.26 7.13
N GLN A 173 -26.00 12.21 6.11
CA GLN A 173 -26.34 12.67 4.76
C GLN A 173 -27.52 11.88 4.16
N LYS A 174 -27.60 10.57 4.42
CA LYS A 174 -28.76 9.75 4.05
C LYS A 174 -30.04 10.28 4.71
N SER A 175 -30.00 10.56 6.01
CA SER A 175 -31.15 11.10 6.74
C SER A 175 -31.58 12.47 6.21
N GLU A 176 -30.63 13.35 5.89
CA GLU A 176 -30.92 14.65 5.27
C GLU A 176 -31.56 14.48 3.87
N THR A 177 -31.07 13.51 3.09
CA THR A 177 -31.62 13.20 1.77
C THR A 177 -33.07 12.70 1.86
N ASP A 178 -33.39 11.86 2.86
CA ASP A 178 -34.76 11.38 3.11
C ASP A 178 -35.69 12.54 3.52
N GLN A 179 -35.19 13.51 4.29
CA GLN A 179 -35.94 14.74 4.62
C GLN A 179 -36.20 15.61 3.39
N VAL A 180 -35.19 15.79 2.52
CA VAL A 180 -35.36 16.52 1.25
C VAL A 180 -36.39 15.82 0.37
N ALA A 181 -36.35 14.49 0.25
CA ALA A 181 -37.35 13.73 -0.51
C ALA A 181 -38.77 13.95 0.04
N THR A 182 -38.91 13.99 1.37
CA THR A 182 -40.19 14.30 2.04
C THR A 182 -40.67 15.71 1.71
N ALA A 183 -39.78 16.71 1.80
CA ALA A 183 -40.10 18.10 1.45
C ALA A 183 -40.50 18.25 -0.03
N MET A 184 -39.86 17.48 -0.93
CA MET A 184 -40.23 17.47 -2.35
C MET A 184 -41.62 16.85 -2.58
N HIS A 185 -42.00 15.83 -1.80
CA HIS A 185 -43.35 15.27 -1.83
C HIS A 185 -44.40 16.29 -1.36
N GLU A 186 -44.15 16.98 -0.24
CA GLU A 186 -45.04 18.04 0.22
C GLU A 186 -45.14 19.17 -0.81
N MET A 187 -44.02 19.61 -1.36
CA MET A 187 -43.99 20.66 -2.39
C MET A 187 -44.79 20.26 -3.64
N SER A 188 -44.69 19.00 -4.07
CA SER A 188 -45.49 18.49 -5.19
C SER A 188 -46.99 18.53 -4.90
N ALA A 189 -47.40 18.16 -3.68
CA ALA A 189 -48.79 18.25 -3.25
C ALA A 189 -49.27 19.70 -3.23
N THR A 190 -48.47 20.63 -2.71
CA THR A 190 -48.80 22.07 -2.68
C THR A 190 -48.94 22.63 -4.09
N VAL A 191 -48.06 22.25 -5.03
CA VAL A 191 -48.17 22.68 -6.44
C VAL A 191 -49.46 22.16 -7.07
N GLN A 192 -49.86 20.91 -6.80
CA GLN A 192 -51.16 20.38 -7.27
C GLN A 192 -52.36 21.12 -6.66
N GLU A 193 -52.27 21.49 -5.38
CA GLU A 193 -53.31 22.28 -4.72
C GLU A 193 -53.43 23.69 -5.32
N VAL A 194 -52.30 24.37 -5.54
CA VAL A 194 -52.26 25.68 -6.20
C VAL A 194 -52.84 25.59 -7.62
N ALA A 195 -52.51 24.55 -8.38
CA ALA A 195 -53.07 24.35 -9.72
C ALA A 195 -54.59 24.17 -9.68
N ARG A 196 -55.12 23.36 -8.74
CA ARG A 196 -56.57 23.20 -8.55
C ARG A 196 -57.26 24.49 -8.15
N ASN A 197 -56.67 25.26 -7.22
CA ASN A 197 -57.20 26.55 -6.80
C ASN A 197 -57.22 27.56 -7.95
N ALA A 198 -56.19 27.56 -8.81
CA ALA A 198 -56.15 28.41 -10.00
C ALA A 198 -57.24 28.02 -11.02
N GLU A 199 -57.48 26.73 -11.24
CA GLU A 199 -58.55 26.23 -12.10
C GLU A 199 -59.94 26.62 -11.57
N GLN A 200 -60.19 26.43 -10.27
CA GLN A 200 -61.43 26.85 -9.61
C GLN A 200 -61.65 28.36 -9.70
N ALA A 201 -60.61 29.16 -9.47
CA ALA A 201 -60.69 30.61 -9.61
C ALA A 201 -61.00 31.03 -11.04
N SER A 202 -60.39 30.38 -12.04
CA SER A 202 -60.69 30.61 -13.45
C SER A 202 -62.14 30.26 -13.80
N GLN A 203 -62.66 29.15 -13.27
CA GLN A 203 -64.07 28.76 -13.50
C GLN A 203 -65.03 29.77 -12.86
N ALA A 204 -64.78 30.17 -11.62
CA ALA A 204 -65.59 31.16 -10.93
C ALA A 204 -65.58 32.52 -11.66
N ALA A 205 -64.44 32.93 -12.21
CA ALA A 205 -64.33 34.13 -13.04
C ALA A 205 -65.18 34.02 -14.33
N ASN A 206 -65.15 32.86 -15.01
CA ASN A 206 -65.97 32.61 -16.19
C ASN A 206 -67.49 32.62 -15.86
N ASP A 207 -67.87 32.04 -14.73
CA ASP A 207 -69.26 32.04 -14.27
C ASP A 207 -69.74 33.46 -13.94
N ALA A 208 -68.90 34.25 -13.26
CA ALA A 208 -69.17 35.66 -12.94
C ALA A 208 -69.32 36.52 -14.22
N ASP A 209 -68.45 36.32 -15.20
CA ASP A 209 -68.55 36.95 -16.53
C ASP A 209 -69.84 36.56 -17.27
N GLY A 210 -70.26 35.29 -17.16
CA GLY A 210 -71.55 34.83 -17.65
C GLY A 210 -72.74 35.53 -16.98
N GLN A 211 -72.73 35.65 -15.65
CA GLN A 211 -73.77 36.35 -14.89
C GLN A 211 -73.81 37.84 -15.19
N ALA A 212 -72.65 38.50 -15.35
CA ALA A 212 -72.57 39.90 -15.75
C ALA A 212 -73.24 40.12 -17.11
N ARG A 213 -72.97 39.27 -18.11
CA ARG A 213 -73.63 39.33 -19.43
C ARG A 213 -75.14 39.13 -19.36
N LEU A 214 -75.63 38.22 -18.51
CA LEU A 214 -77.07 38.04 -18.29
C LEU A 214 -77.67 39.30 -17.63
N GLY A 215 -76.97 39.89 -16.67
CA GLY A 215 -77.35 41.16 -16.07
C GLY A 215 -77.47 42.28 -17.11
N ASP A 216 -76.51 42.41 -18.00
CA ASP A 216 -76.53 43.39 -19.10
C ASP A 216 -77.75 43.21 -20.00
N GLN A 217 -78.13 41.96 -20.32
CA GLN A 217 -79.34 41.67 -21.10
C GLN A 217 -80.62 42.10 -20.38
N VAL A 218 -80.72 41.82 -19.08
CA VAL A 218 -81.88 42.23 -18.27
C VAL A 218 -81.96 43.76 -18.20
N VAL A 219 -80.84 44.45 -18.00
CA VAL A 219 -80.79 45.92 -17.99
C VAL A 219 -81.24 46.47 -19.34
N ALA A 220 -80.78 45.90 -20.45
CA ALA A 220 -81.21 46.29 -21.79
C ALA A 220 -82.72 46.10 -22.00
N GLU A 221 -83.30 45.00 -21.51
CA GLU A 221 -84.75 44.77 -21.55
C GLU A 221 -85.51 45.80 -20.71
N VAL A 222 -85.02 46.11 -19.50
CA VAL A 222 -85.62 47.14 -18.64
C VAL A 222 -85.62 48.51 -19.31
N ILE A 223 -84.53 48.89 -20.01
CA ILE A 223 -84.47 50.13 -20.79
C ILE A 223 -85.59 50.18 -21.83
N VAL A 224 -85.79 49.12 -22.61
CA VAL A 224 -86.87 49.03 -23.61
C VAL A 224 -88.26 49.16 -22.97
N GLN A 225 -88.47 48.55 -21.79
CA GLN A 225 -89.73 48.67 -21.06
C GLN A 225 -89.96 50.10 -20.53
N ILE A 226 -88.92 50.77 -20.06
CA ILE A 226 -88.98 52.17 -19.62
C ILE A 226 -89.34 53.09 -20.80
N GLU A 227 -88.74 52.88 -21.98
CA GLU A 227 -89.07 53.64 -23.19
C GLU A 227 -90.54 53.44 -23.59
N ARG A 228 -91.05 52.21 -23.52
CA ARG A 228 -92.48 51.92 -23.78
C ARG A 228 -93.40 52.58 -22.75
N LEU A 229 -93.04 52.52 -21.47
CA LEU A 229 -93.80 53.16 -20.40
C LEU A 229 -93.85 54.67 -20.60
N ALA A 230 -92.72 55.29 -20.93
CA ALA A 230 -92.66 56.72 -21.22
C ALA A 230 -93.57 57.11 -22.41
N ALA A 231 -93.62 56.28 -23.46
CA ALA A 231 -94.52 56.49 -24.58
C ALA A 231 -96.01 56.36 -24.20
N GLU A 232 -96.38 55.39 -23.36
CA GLU A 232 -97.75 55.20 -22.88
C GLU A 232 -98.20 56.34 -21.95
N VAL A 233 -97.30 56.82 -21.08
CA VAL A 233 -97.54 58.01 -20.24
C VAL A 233 -97.76 59.25 -21.10
N SER A 234 -96.97 59.44 -22.16
CA SER A 234 -97.15 60.55 -23.11
C SER A 234 -98.51 60.49 -23.80
N ARG A 235 -98.91 59.31 -24.32
CA ARG A 235 -100.25 59.09 -24.89
C ARG A 235 -101.38 59.34 -23.90
N SER A 236 -101.21 58.91 -22.64
CA SER A 236 -102.21 59.15 -21.59
C SER A 236 -102.35 60.65 -21.30
N SER A 237 -101.24 61.39 -21.26
CA SER A 237 -101.25 62.84 -21.11
C SER A 237 -101.97 63.54 -22.27
N GLU A 238 -101.75 63.08 -23.51
CA GLU A 238 -102.45 63.61 -24.70
C GLU A 238 -103.96 63.34 -24.64
N ALA A 239 -104.36 62.14 -24.24
CA ALA A 239 -105.78 61.80 -24.06
C ALA A 239 -106.44 62.64 -22.96
N MET A 240 -105.75 62.90 -21.85
CA MET A 240 -106.23 63.80 -20.78
C MET A 240 -106.39 65.23 -21.28
N HIS A 241 -105.46 65.72 -22.09
CA HIS A 241 -105.57 67.04 -22.72
C HIS A 241 -106.77 67.11 -23.68
N GLY A 242 -107.02 66.04 -24.45
CA GLY A 242 -108.21 65.93 -25.29
C GLY A 242 -109.52 65.92 -24.49
N LEU A 243 -109.57 65.16 -23.39
CA LEU A 243 -110.72 65.12 -22.48
C LEU A 243 -110.99 66.49 -21.84
N GLN A 244 -109.94 67.22 -21.46
CA GLN A 244 -110.07 68.56 -20.92
C GLN A 244 -110.68 69.52 -21.94
N GLN A 245 -110.24 69.47 -23.21
CA GLN A 245 -110.85 70.27 -24.28
C GLN A 245 -112.34 69.94 -24.51
N GLU A 246 -112.71 68.66 -24.50
CA GLU A 246 -114.12 68.26 -24.60
C GLU A 246 -114.94 68.69 -23.38
N SER A 247 -114.35 68.65 -22.19
CA SER A 247 -115.00 69.13 -20.96
C SER A 247 -115.21 70.65 -21.00
N ASP A 248 -114.27 71.42 -21.53
CA ASP A 248 -114.41 72.87 -21.75
C ASP A 248 -115.51 73.17 -22.77
N LYS A 249 -115.61 72.38 -23.85
CA LYS A 249 -116.72 72.48 -24.81
C LYS A 249 -118.06 72.20 -24.12
N ILE A 250 -118.15 71.15 -23.30
CA ILE A 250 -119.37 70.88 -22.52
C ILE A 250 -119.67 72.05 -21.57
N GLY A 251 -118.66 72.63 -20.92
CA GLY A 251 -118.80 73.84 -20.11
C GLY A 251 -119.41 75.00 -20.89
N SER A 252 -118.90 75.28 -22.10
CA SER A 252 -119.48 76.32 -22.96
C SER A 252 -120.91 76.02 -23.42
N VAL A 253 -121.24 74.75 -23.70
CA VAL A 253 -122.62 74.33 -24.00
C VAL A 253 -123.52 74.50 -22.78
N MET A 254 -123.03 74.17 -21.58
CA MET A 254 -123.74 74.39 -20.31
C MET A 254 -124.00 75.87 -20.05
N ASP A 255 -123.07 76.76 -20.39
CA ASP A 255 -123.27 78.21 -20.30
C ASP A 255 -124.35 78.69 -21.28
N VAL A 256 -124.37 78.15 -22.50
CA VAL A 256 -125.45 78.41 -23.47
C VAL A 256 -126.79 77.89 -22.94
N ILE A 257 -126.84 76.68 -22.39
CA ILE A 257 -128.06 76.09 -21.80
C ILE A 257 -128.53 76.96 -20.63
N LYS A 258 -127.64 77.41 -19.76
CA LYS A 258 -127.97 78.31 -18.64
C LYS A 258 -128.52 79.63 -19.16
N SER A 259 -127.90 80.21 -20.18
CA SER A 259 -128.40 81.43 -20.83
C SER A 259 -129.79 81.22 -21.43
N VAL A 260 -130.03 80.10 -22.12
CA VAL A 260 -131.35 79.74 -22.67
C VAL A 260 -132.36 79.51 -21.54
N ALA A 261 -131.99 78.84 -20.45
CA ALA A 261 -132.85 78.59 -19.30
C ALA A 261 -133.22 79.90 -18.59
N GLU A 262 -132.28 80.85 -18.43
CA GLU A 262 -132.55 82.19 -17.95
C GLU A 262 -133.49 82.95 -18.90
N GLN A 263 -133.26 82.86 -20.22
CA GLN A 263 -134.14 83.44 -21.24
C GLN A 263 -135.55 82.82 -21.19
N THR A 264 -135.63 81.51 -20.99
CA THR A 264 -136.88 80.74 -20.87
C THR A 264 -137.60 81.09 -19.57
N ASN A 265 -136.87 81.25 -18.47
CA ASN A 265 -137.42 81.71 -17.19
C ASN A 265 -137.96 83.15 -17.31
N LEU A 266 -137.28 84.02 -18.05
CA LEU A 266 -137.75 85.38 -18.34
C LEU A 266 -138.99 85.38 -19.25
N LEU A 267 -139.02 84.50 -20.26
CA LEU A 267 -140.19 84.26 -21.12
C LEU A 267 -141.38 83.71 -20.33
N ALA A 268 -141.15 82.73 -19.46
CA ALA A 268 -142.16 82.13 -18.60
C ALA A 268 -142.68 83.15 -17.58
N LEU A 269 -141.82 84.00 -17.03
CA LEU A 269 -142.23 85.08 -16.15
C LEU A 269 -143.08 86.11 -16.89
N ASN A 270 -142.70 86.53 -18.10
CA ASN A 270 -143.52 87.42 -18.93
C ASN A 270 -144.87 86.78 -19.29
N ALA A 271 -144.89 85.48 -19.60
CA ALA A 271 -146.13 84.74 -19.85
C ALA A 271 -147.00 84.65 -18.59
N ALA A 272 -146.42 84.43 -17.40
CA ALA A 272 -147.13 84.41 -16.13
C ALA A 272 -147.68 85.80 -15.74
N ILE A 273 -146.94 86.87 -16.04
CA ILE A 273 -147.43 88.25 -15.90
C ILE A 273 -148.63 88.46 -16.82
N GLU A 274 -148.57 88.05 -18.09
CA GLU A 274 -149.67 88.23 -19.03
C GLU A 274 -150.88 87.33 -18.71
N ALA A 275 -150.65 86.12 -18.18
CA ALA A 275 -151.70 85.24 -17.66
C ALA A 275 -152.39 85.84 -16.41
N ALA A 276 -151.62 86.44 -15.49
CA ALA A 276 -152.19 87.20 -14.36
C ALA A 276 -152.97 88.44 -14.83
N ARG A 277 -152.55 89.04 -15.95
CA ARG A 277 -153.24 90.17 -16.61
C ARG A 277 -154.54 89.78 -17.29
N ALA A 278 -154.67 88.52 -17.73
CA ALA A 278 -155.83 88.00 -18.47
C ALA A 278 -157.02 87.56 -17.58
N GLY A 279 -156.90 87.56 -16.25
CA GLY A 279 -158.00 87.16 -15.35
C GLY A 279 -158.48 85.72 -15.58
N GLU A 280 -159.74 85.38 -15.25
CA GLU A 280 -160.32 84.01 -15.26
C GLU A 280 -160.15 83.21 -16.58
N ALA A 281 -159.72 83.83 -17.68
CA ALA A 281 -159.37 83.13 -18.94
C ALA A 281 -157.93 82.58 -19.00
N GLY A 282 -157.06 82.92 -18.04
CA GLY A 282 -155.62 82.63 -18.06
C GLY A 282 -155.13 81.54 -17.10
N ARG A 283 -156.01 80.75 -16.47
CA ARG A 283 -155.61 79.58 -15.65
C ARG A 283 -155.42 78.35 -16.53
N GLY A 284 -154.31 78.32 -17.26
CA GLY A 284 -153.81 77.15 -17.99
C GLY A 284 -152.30 77.15 -17.93
#